data_AF-A0AAF0FT15-F1
#
_entry.id   AF-A0AAF0FT15-F1
#
_cell.length_a   1.000
_cell.length_b   1.000
_cell.length_c   1.000
_cell.angle_alpha   90.00
_cell.angle_beta   90.00
_cell.angle_gamma   90.00
#
_symmetry.space_group_name_H-M   'P 1'
#
loop_
_entity.id
_entity.type
_entity.pdbx_description
1 polymer ?
#
loop_
_entity_poly.entity_id
_entity_poly.type
_entity_poly.pdbx_seq_one_letter_code
_entity_poly.pdbx_strand_id
1 'polypeptide(L)'
;MSLPIELEDLKKQLSLRIVIDGPASWATRGLIEDVDEYVLSTLDMLLSENLPEDVEYEIQEDTNLCSIEPSEPDCERTLVVALYRVNEENPIAYIIFNRIIGDNTYEFSFRKIIIKQT
;
A
#
# COMPACT_ATOMS: atom_id res chain seq x y z
N MET A 1 -17.94 -13.19 -10.40
CA MET A 1 -17.37 -11.83 -10.30
C MET A 1 -15.91 -11.99 -9.96
N SER A 2 -15.01 -11.64 -10.88
CA SER A 2 -13.59 -11.93 -10.76
C SER A 2 -12.76 -10.64 -10.62
N LEU A 3 -12.81 -10.04 -9.43
CA LEU A 3 -11.76 -9.17 -8.92
C LEU A 3 -10.33 -9.77 -8.94
N PRO A 4 -10.08 -11.11 -8.90
CA PRO A 4 -8.73 -11.64 -8.70
C PRO A 4 -7.71 -11.34 -9.80
N ILE A 5 -8.11 -11.23 -11.07
CA ILE A 5 -7.16 -11.23 -12.20
C ILE A 5 -6.50 -9.85 -12.35
N GLU A 6 -7.27 -8.76 -12.28
CA GLU A 6 -6.76 -7.39 -12.39
C GLU A 6 -5.95 -6.98 -11.15
N LEU A 7 -6.38 -7.45 -9.96
CA LEU A 7 -5.61 -7.29 -8.71
C LEU A 7 -4.32 -8.12 -8.68
N GLU A 8 -4.22 -9.21 -9.46
CA GLU A 8 -3.00 -10.00 -9.57
C GLU A 8 -1.89 -9.29 -10.31
N ASP A 9 -2.22 -8.43 -11.27
CA ASP A 9 -1.23 -7.62 -11.98
C ASP A 9 -0.69 -6.50 -11.10
N LEU A 10 -1.53 -5.89 -10.25
CA LEU A 10 -1.09 -4.95 -9.20
C LEU A 10 -0.04 -5.55 -8.25
N LYS A 11 -0.09 -6.87 -7.96
CA LYS A 11 0.91 -7.55 -7.10
C LYS A 11 2.34 -7.45 -7.66
N LYS A 12 2.48 -7.29 -8.97
CA LYS A 12 3.79 -7.27 -9.66
C LYS A 12 4.29 -5.87 -9.97
N GLN A 13 3.46 -4.84 -9.82
CA GLN A 13 3.75 -3.52 -10.36
C GLN A 13 4.59 -2.63 -9.43
N LEU A 14 4.50 -2.79 -8.10
CA LEU A 14 5.24 -1.93 -7.17
C LEU A 14 5.90 -2.72 -6.03
N SER A 15 7.19 -2.99 -6.19
CA SER A 15 8.06 -3.47 -5.10
C SER A 15 9.37 -2.72 -5.18
N LEU A 16 9.68 -1.95 -4.14
CA LEU A 16 10.88 -1.11 -4.06
C LEU A 16 11.58 -1.34 -2.73
N ARG A 17 12.90 -1.50 -2.79
CA ARG A 17 13.75 -1.50 -1.61
C ARG A 17 14.97 -0.63 -1.86
N ILE A 18 15.18 0.35 -0.99
CA ILE A 18 16.32 1.25 -1.02
C ILE A 18 17.13 1.09 0.27
N VAL A 19 18.45 1.04 0.11
CA VAL A 19 19.40 1.07 1.21
C VAL A 19 20.46 2.10 0.86
N ILE A 20 20.62 3.10 1.72
CA ILE A 20 21.62 4.16 1.55
C ILE A 20 22.77 3.89 2.51
N ASP A 21 23.94 3.58 1.96
CA ASP A 21 25.15 3.32 2.75
C ASP A 21 25.74 4.63 3.29
N GLY A 22 25.97 4.68 4.60
CA GLY A 22 26.52 5.85 5.27
C GLY A 22 25.89 6.11 6.65
N PRO A 23 26.31 7.17 7.34
CA PRO A 23 25.69 7.55 8.61
C PRO A 23 24.24 8.01 8.38
N ALA A 24 23.36 7.65 9.32
CA ALA A 24 22.03 8.23 9.38
C ALA A 24 22.14 9.75 9.58
N SER A 25 21.60 10.50 8.63
CA SER A 25 21.64 11.96 8.62
C SER A 25 20.30 12.54 8.20
N TRP A 26 20.06 13.81 8.50
CA TRP A 26 18.83 14.51 8.09
C TRP A 26 18.68 14.49 6.56
N ALA A 27 19.79 14.56 5.81
CA ALA A 27 19.77 14.53 4.36
C ALA A 27 19.35 13.14 3.84
N THR A 28 19.85 12.07 4.47
CA THR A 28 19.45 10.70 4.12
C THR A 28 17.97 10.46 4.41
N ARG A 29 17.48 10.96 5.56
CA ARG A 29 16.05 10.89 5.91
C ARG A 29 15.18 11.64 4.91
N GLY A 30 15.55 12.86 4.54
CA GLY A 30 14.83 13.63 3.52
C GLY A 30 14.75 12.91 2.17
N LEU A 31 15.85 12.28 1.73
CA LEU A 31 15.82 11.46 0.51
C LEU A 31 14.89 10.24 0.62
N ILE A 32 14.82 9.61 1.79
CA ILE A 32 13.90 8.50 2.03
C ILE A 32 12.44 8.97 2.04
N GLU A 33 12.16 10.14 2.61
CA GLU A 33 10.84 10.78 2.59
C GLU A 33 10.42 11.13 1.14
N ASP A 34 11.31 11.76 0.36
CA ASP A 34 11.07 12.07 -1.06
C ASP A 34 10.75 10.80 -1.88
N VAL A 35 11.46 9.70 -1.62
CA VAL A 35 11.19 8.40 -2.26
C VAL A 35 9.81 7.89 -1.89
N ASP A 36 9.45 7.96 -0.62
CA ASP A 36 8.17 7.46 -0.14
C ASP A 36 7.00 8.24 -0.75
N GLU A 37 7.08 9.57 -0.82
CA GLU A 37 6.10 10.41 -1.50
C GLU A 37 5.96 10.04 -2.98
N TYR A 38 7.08 9.82 -3.68
CA TYR A 38 7.08 9.39 -5.07
C TYR A 38 6.39 8.02 -5.25
N VAL A 39 6.63 7.08 -4.33
CA VAL A 39 6.02 5.75 -4.35
C VAL A 39 4.52 5.82 -4.12
N LEU A 40 4.05 6.65 -3.17
CA LEU A 40 2.62 6.86 -2.94
C LEU A 40 1.93 7.49 -4.14
N SER A 41 2.54 8.51 -4.75
CA SER A 41 2.01 9.13 -5.98
C SER A 41 1.96 8.14 -7.14
N THR A 42 2.96 7.28 -7.27
CA THR A 42 2.98 6.23 -8.30
C THR A 42 1.90 5.18 -8.02
N LEU A 43 1.70 4.79 -6.76
CA LEU A 43 0.66 3.85 -6.36
C LEU A 43 -0.73 4.39 -6.71
N ASP A 44 -1.00 5.65 -6.43
CA ASP A 44 -2.27 6.32 -6.76
C ASP A 44 -2.55 6.27 -8.28
N MET A 45 -1.54 6.60 -9.09
CA MET A 45 -1.63 6.50 -10.55
C MET A 45 -1.90 5.06 -11.00
N LEU A 46 -1.20 4.06 -10.44
CA LEU A 46 -1.42 2.66 -10.80
C LEU A 46 -2.82 2.18 -10.42
N LEU A 47 -3.33 2.55 -9.25
CA LEU A 47 -4.67 2.17 -8.82
C LEU A 47 -5.73 2.80 -9.73
N SER A 48 -5.61 4.09 -10.04
CA SER A 48 -6.56 4.78 -10.93
C SER A 48 -6.57 4.22 -12.37
N GLU A 49 -5.44 3.74 -12.89
CA GLU A 49 -5.36 3.18 -14.24
C GLU A 49 -5.78 1.71 -14.35
N ASN A 50 -5.65 0.93 -13.27
CA ASN A 50 -5.82 -0.52 -13.31
C ASN A 50 -7.10 -1.02 -12.61
N LEU A 51 -7.80 -0.18 -11.84
CA LEU A 51 -9.04 -0.58 -11.18
C LEU A 51 -10.24 -0.50 -12.14
N PRO A 52 -11.24 -1.41 -11.98
CA PRO A 52 -12.50 -1.35 -12.72
C PRO A 52 -13.26 -0.04 -12.51
N GLU A 53 -14.04 0.39 -13.52
CA GLU A 53 -14.89 1.59 -13.42
C GLU A 53 -15.95 1.52 -12.31
N ASP A 54 -16.33 0.31 -11.84
CA ASP A 54 -17.29 0.12 -10.75
C ASP A 54 -16.64 -0.01 -9.37
N VAL A 55 -15.33 0.24 -9.27
CA VAL A 55 -14.55 0.16 -8.04
C VAL A 55 -13.86 1.49 -7.75
N GLU A 56 -14.07 2.00 -6.54
CA GLU A 56 -13.36 3.16 -5.99
C GLU A 56 -12.31 2.70 -4.97
N TYR A 57 -11.28 3.51 -4.74
CA TYR A 57 -10.25 3.21 -3.75
C TYR A 57 -9.95 4.40 -2.84
N GLU A 58 -9.46 4.09 -1.65
CA GLU A 58 -9.01 5.06 -0.65
C GLU A 58 -7.69 4.56 -0.05
N ILE A 59 -6.64 5.39 -0.13
CA ILE A 59 -5.38 5.14 0.59
C ILE A 59 -5.57 5.62 2.03
N GLN A 60 -5.56 4.69 2.98
CA GLN A 60 -5.81 4.98 4.39
C GLN A 60 -4.49 5.13 5.14
N GLU A 61 -3.85 6.30 5.02
CA GLU A 61 -2.52 6.57 5.61
C GLU A 61 -2.49 6.47 7.15
N ASP A 62 -3.59 6.80 7.81
CA ASP A 62 -3.74 6.71 9.27
C ASP A 62 -4.19 5.30 9.75
N THR A 63 -4.39 4.36 8.82
CA THR A 63 -4.81 2.99 9.12
C THR A 63 -3.72 2.00 8.74
N ASN A 64 -3.57 0.95 9.55
CA ASN A 64 -2.64 -0.13 9.28
C ASN A 64 -3.35 -1.49 9.39
N LEU A 65 -2.62 -2.57 9.07
CA LEU A 65 -3.17 -3.92 9.09
C LEU A 65 -3.65 -4.31 10.49
N CYS A 66 -3.10 -3.76 11.57
CA CYS A 66 -3.53 -4.10 12.93
C CYS A 66 -4.97 -3.70 13.20
N SER A 67 -5.48 -2.64 12.56
CA SER A 67 -6.87 -2.22 12.68
C SER A 67 -7.84 -3.18 11.99
N ILE A 68 -7.37 -3.96 11.02
CA ILE A 68 -8.19 -4.88 10.21
C ILE A 68 -8.04 -6.32 10.72
N GLU A 69 -6.80 -6.75 10.96
CA GLU A 69 -6.42 -8.08 11.45
C GLU A 69 -5.32 -7.95 12.53
N PRO A 70 -5.68 -7.72 13.81
CA PRO A 70 -4.73 -7.48 14.90
C PRO A 70 -3.76 -8.64 15.19
N SER A 71 -4.07 -9.84 14.73
CA SER A 71 -3.24 -11.04 14.94
C SER A 71 -2.06 -11.16 13.99
N GLU A 72 -1.97 -10.29 12.97
CA GLU A 72 -0.90 -10.32 12.00
C GLU A 72 0.40 -9.73 12.58
N PRO A 73 1.55 -10.41 12.39
CA PRO A 73 2.83 -9.87 12.83
C PRO A 73 3.22 -8.63 12.00
N ASP A 74 3.96 -7.70 12.60
CA ASP A 74 4.49 -6.50 11.93
C ASP A 74 3.40 -5.68 11.20
N CYS A 75 2.17 -5.72 11.70
CA CYS A 75 1.02 -5.08 11.08
C CYS A 75 1.03 -3.54 11.18
N GLU A 76 1.87 -2.96 12.04
CA GLU A 76 1.97 -1.51 12.24
C GLU A 76 2.69 -0.81 11.08
N ARG A 77 3.55 -1.55 10.36
CA ARG A 77 4.41 -1.02 9.28
C ARG A 77 3.83 -1.32 7.90
N THR A 78 2.54 -1.08 7.77
CA THR A 78 1.81 -1.37 6.53
C THR A 78 0.99 -0.18 6.09
N LEU A 79 0.88 0.00 4.77
CA LEU A 79 -0.11 0.88 4.16
C LEU A 79 -1.35 0.05 3.78
N VAL A 80 -2.53 0.61 4.05
CA VAL A 80 -3.82 0.03 3.70
C VAL A 80 -4.44 0.83 2.56
N VAL A 81 -4.91 0.12 1.53
CA VAL A 81 -5.77 0.67 0.50
C VAL A 81 -7.11 -0.05 0.59
N ALA A 82 -8.17 0.68 0.91
CA ALA A 82 -9.53 0.16 0.92
C ALA A 82 -10.14 0.26 -0.49
N LEU A 83 -10.84 -0.78 -0.91
CA LEU A 83 -11.56 -0.84 -2.18
C LEU A 83 -13.06 -0.89 -1.89
N TYR A 84 -13.82 -0.06 -2.60
CA TYR A 84 -15.26 0.07 -2.46
C TYR A 84 -15.94 -0.18 -3.81
N ARG A 85 -17.17 -0.66 -3.78
CA ARG A 85 -18.05 -0.53 -4.95
C ARG A 85 -18.57 0.90 -4.99
N VAL A 86 -18.78 1.44 -6.20
CA VAL A 86 -19.39 2.76 -6.36
C VAL A 86 -20.74 2.81 -5.62
N ASN A 87 -20.90 3.82 -4.74
CA ASN A 87 -22.05 4.00 -3.84
C ASN A 87 -22.17 3.03 -2.65
N GLU A 88 -21.17 2.20 -2.35
CA GLU A 88 -21.12 1.40 -1.11
C GLU A 88 -20.24 2.07 -0.05
N GLU A 89 -20.74 2.17 1.18
CA GLU A 89 -19.98 2.74 2.31
C GLU A 89 -18.96 1.75 2.90
N ASN A 90 -19.16 0.45 2.66
CA ASN A 90 -18.30 -0.58 3.23
C ASN A 90 -17.29 -1.08 2.19
N PRO A 91 -16.02 -1.26 2.58
CA PRO A 91 -15.01 -1.75 1.66
C PRO A 91 -15.24 -3.23 1.36
N ILE A 92 -15.19 -3.57 0.08
CA ILE A 92 -15.29 -4.94 -0.45
C ILE A 92 -13.96 -5.70 -0.33
N ALA A 93 -12.84 -4.98 -0.29
CA ALA A 93 -11.52 -5.55 -0.10
C ALA A 93 -10.52 -4.52 0.46
N TYR A 94 -9.41 -5.03 0.98
CA TYR A 94 -8.25 -4.22 1.36
C TYR A 94 -7.01 -4.75 0.66
N ILE A 95 -6.24 -3.87 0.03
CA ILE A 95 -4.89 -4.17 -0.43
C ILE A 95 -3.92 -3.70 0.64
N ILE A 96 -3.02 -4.59 1.04
CA ILE A 96 -2.06 -4.34 2.11
C ILE A 96 -0.66 -4.33 1.50
N PHE A 97 0.07 -3.24 1.74
CA PHE A 97 1.49 -3.12 1.38
C PHE A 97 2.33 -3.03 2.65
N ASN A 98 3.50 -3.65 2.66
CA ASN A 98 4.54 -3.27 3.61
C ASN A 98 5.02 -1.87 3.22
N ARG A 99 5.09 -0.97 4.20
CA ARG A 99 5.66 0.38 4.05
C ARG A 99 6.55 0.63 5.26
N ILE A 100 7.84 0.34 5.10
CA ILE A 100 8.83 0.42 6.17
C ILE A 100 9.75 1.59 5.86
N ILE A 101 9.61 2.66 6.64
CA ILE A 101 10.46 3.85 6.58
C ILE A 101 11.45 3.77 7.73
N GLY A 102 12.73 3.67 7.42
CA GLY A 102 13.82 3.67 8.38
C GLY A 102 14.81 4.80 8.10
N ASP A 103 15.80 4.96 8.99
CA ASP A 103 16.75 6.07 8.91
C ASP A 103 17.57 6.12 7.61
N ASN A 104 17.90 4.96 7.04
CA ASN A 104 18.68 4.81 5.80
C ASN A 104 18.06 3.79 4.84
N THR A 105 16.85 3.32 5.14
CA THR A 105 16.23 2.21 4.44
C THR A 105 14.79 2.53 4.14
N TYR A 106 14.37 2.19 2.93
CA TYR A 106 12.98 2.24 2.53
C TYR A 106 12.59 0.87 1.97
N GLU A 107 11.44 0.37 2.38
CA GLU A 107 10.85 -0.81 1.77
C GLU A 107 9.37 -0.59 1.51
N PHE A 108 8.97 -0.80 0.27
CA PHE A 108 7.59 -0.84 -0.16
C PHE A 108 7.36 -2.13 -0.94
N SER A 109 6.40 -2.95 -0.51
CA SER A 109 6.11 -4.20 -1.21
C SER A 109 4.68 -4.65 -0.99
N PHE A 110 4.10 -5.29 -2.01
CA PHE A 110 2.80 -5.95 -1.86
C PHE A 110 2.88 -7.03 -0.78
N ARG A 111 1.96 -7.00 0.19
CA ARG A 111 1.86 -8.01 1.24
C ARG A 111 0.75 -9.00 0.95
N LYS A 112 -0.50 -8.53 0.90
CA LYS A 112 -1.68 -9.37 0.67
C LYS A 112 -2.91 -8.56 0.28
N ILE A 113 -3.94 -9.26 -0.18
CA ILE A 113 -5.30 -8.72 -0.34
C ILE A 113 -6.21 -9.44 0.65
N ILE A 114 -7.03 -8.69 1.37
CA ILE A 114 -8.05 -9.20 2.27
C ILE A 114 -9.40 -8.91 1.63
N ILE A 115 -10.11 -9.95 1.19
CA ILE A 115 -11.46 -9.81 0.64
C ILE A 115 -12.45 -9.84 1.81
N LYS A 116 -13.32 -8.84 1.91
CA LYS A 116 -14.45 -8.88 2.83
C LYS A 116 -15.58 -9.63 2.14
N GLN A 117 -15.93 -10.81 2.66
CA GLN A 117 -17.14 -11.49 2.21
C GLN A 117 -18.33 -10.66 2.67
N THR A 118 -19.04 -10.07 1.71
CA THR A 118 -20.42 -9.62 1.87
C THR A 118 -21.38 -10.80 1.87
#